data_AF-A0A535PEW2-F1
#
_entry.id   AF-A0A535PEW2-F1
#
_cell.length_a   1.000
_cell.length_b   1.000
_cell.length_c   1.000
_cell.angle_alpha   90.00
_cell.angle_beta   90.00
_cell.angle_gamma   90.00
#
_symmetry.space_group_name_H-M   'P 1'
#
loop_
_entity.id
_entity.type
_entity.pdbx_description
1 polymer ?
#
loop_
_entity_poly.entity_id
_entity_poly.type
_entity_poly.pdbx_seq_one_letter_code
_entity_poly.pdbx_strand_id
1 'polypeptide(L)'
;MVRAIAQTKGKRASHKSASMRPDITEHRIRQVSAWIVLCLLLLAEFGLAWDRRWHDMVGRDQFWIPPHIMMYTGIAGAGLIALCVVLVDTLRYYQKKAGVDDSSTVNILWFFHAPLGFILLGIGMLIDAIAAPLDNYWHVLYGVDVTFWAPFHLMGHLGAVIGVLGIIYAFASEAAYERQVEHPSPRLLGLNGPEWGIVVLLAGFQEVVLPALTAFIPVMLGPVQLITYPLILVLAASLFPISLYLCIRKPGITLLMILILWPLSLATETFTPLALRFMVARLGLTYRLGREPVFDVTIA
;
A
#
# COMPACT_ATOMS: atom_id res chain seq x y z
N MET A 1 -22.13 -68.91 33.09
CA MET A 1 -20.69 -68.65 32.91
C MET A 1 -20.52 -67.28 32.26
N VAL A 2 -20.51 -66.21 33.06
CA VAL A 2 -20.45 -64.82 32.59
C VAL A 2 -18.98 -64.42 32.50
N ARG A 3 -18.46 -64.16 31.29
CA ARG A 3 -17.09 -63.67 31.07
C ARG A 3 -17.04 -62.15 31.25
N ALA A 4 -16.29 -61.70 32.25
CA ALA A 4 -15.96 -60.30 32.48
C ALA A 4 -14.95 -59.81 31.42
N ILE A 5 -15.25 -58.66 30.78
CA ILE A 5 -14.34 -57.95 29.88
C ILE A 5 -13.54 -56.96 30.73
N ALA A 6 -12.23 -57.19 30.83
CA ALA A 6 -11.29 -56.29 31.49
C ALA A 6 -11.07 -55.02 30.63
N GLN A 7 -11.39 -53.85 31.18
CA GLN A 7 -11.03 -52.56 30.59
C GLN A 7 -9.54 -52.28 30.82
N THR A 8 -8.74 -52.33 29.75
CA THR A 8 -7.36 -51.83 29.75
C THR A 8 -7.37 -50.30 29.78
N LYS A 9 -6.96 -49.71 30.91
CA LYS A 9 -6.69 -48.28 31.06
C LYS A 9 -5.55 -47.86 30.12
N GLY A 10 -5.90 -47.18 29.03
CA GLY A 10 -4.94 -46.51 28.16
C GLY A 10 -4.20 -45.41 28.92
N LYS A 11 -2.87 -45.46 28.91
CA LYS A 11 -2.00 -44.41 29.44
C LYS A 11 -2.32 -43.08 28.74
N ARG A 12 -2.75 -42.09 29.53
CA ARG A 12 -2.95 -40.71 29.10
C ARG A 12 -1.60 -40.18 28.60
N ALA A 13 -1.48 -40.00 27.29
CA ALA A 13 -0.32 -39.34 26.71
C ALA A 13 -0.22 -37.93 27.30
N SER A 14 0.95 -37.62 27.86
CA SER A 14 1.34 -36.29 28.28
C SER A 14 1.16 -35.33 27.09
N HIS A 15 0.22 -34.39 27.21
CA HIS A 15 0.14 -33.24 26.33
C HIS A 15 1.41 -32.43 26.52
N LYS A 16 2.42 -32.68 25.67
CA LYS A 16 3.44 -31.67 25.40
C LYS A 16 2.71 -30.45 24.88
N SER A 17 2.86 -29.32 25.57
CA SER A 17 2.49 -28.00 25.07
C SER A 17 2.99 -27.88 23.63
N ALA A 18 2.06 -27.78 22.69
CA ALA A 18 2.37 -27.71 21.28
C ALA A 18 3.13 -26.41 21.03
N SER A 19 4.45 -26.52 20.82
CA SER A 19 5.18 -25.51 20.08
C SER A 19 4.38 -25.23 18.80
N MET A 20 4.02 -23.97 18.54
CA MET A 20 3.40 -23.55 17.28
C MET A 20 4.04 -24.32 16.12
N ARG A 21 3.22 -24.86 15.19
CA ARG A 21 3.79 -25.40 13.95
C ARG A 21 4.68 -24.31 13.33
N PRO A 22 5.90 -24.61 12.87
CA PRO A 22 6.87 -23.58 12.46
C PRO A 22 6.39 -22.68 11.31
N ASP A 23 5.47 -23.16 10.47
CA ASP A 23 4.79 -22.44 9.39
C ASP A 23 3.91 -21.29 9.91
N ILE A 24 3.21 -21.48 11.04
CA ILE A 24 2.36 -20.44 11.63
C ILE A 24 3.18 -19.18 11.99
N THR A 25 4.41 -19.37 12.45
CA THR A 25 5.30 -18.25 12.80
C THR A 25 5.69 -17.45 11.55
N GLU A 26 5.94 -18.13 10.44
CA GLU A 26 6.27 -17.50 9.17
C GLU A 26 5.09 -16.69 8.61
N HIS A 27 3.91 -17.29 8.51
CA HIS A 27 2.70 -16.60 8.05
C HIS A 27 2.41 -15.36 8.88
N ARG A 28 2.60 -15.44 10.20
CA ARG A 28 2.47 -14.29 11.09
C ARG A 28 3.50 -13.19 10.78
N ILE A 29 4.76 -13.54 10.52
CA ILE A 29 5.80 -12.56 10.12
C ILE A 29 5.40 -11.87 8.81
N ARG A 30 4.93 -12.63 7.82
CA ARG A 30 4.47 -12.09 6.53
C ARG A 30 3.28 -11.16 6.70
N GLN A 31 2.26 -11.55 7.46
CA GLN A 31 1.10 -10.72 7.75
C GLN A 31 1.48 -9.43 8.48
N VAL A 32 2.32 -9.52 9.53
CA VAL A 32 2.78 -8.34 10.28
C VAL A 32 3.57 -7.40 9.36
N SER A 33 4.47 -7.94 8.55
CA SER A 33 5.25 -7.16 7.58
C SER A 33 4.32 -6.47 6.57
N ALA A 34 3.29 -7.16 6.08
CA ALA A 34 2.33 -6.60 5.14
C ALA A 34 1.50 -5.47 5.75
N TRP A 35 1.07 -5.60 7.01
CA TRP A 35 0.37 -4.53 7.73
C TRP A 35 1.25 -3.31 8.00
N ILE A 36 2.51 -3.51 8.38
CA ILE A 36 3.48 -2.42 8.53
C ILE A 36 3.66 -1.68 7.20
N VAL A 37 3.82 -2.42 6.10
CA VAL A 37 3.91 -1.84 4.76
C VAL A 37 2.65 -1.06 4.43
N LEU A 38 1.46 -1.58 4.70
CA LEU A 38 0.21 -0.86 4.45
C LEU A 38 0.17 0.49 5.19
N CYS A 39 0.56 0.52 6.46
CA CYS A 39 0.66 1.77 7.21
C CYS A 39 1.66 2.75 6.60
N LEU A 40 2.80 2.26 6.11
CA LEU A 40 3.83 3.08 5.45
C LEU A 40 3.36 3.60 4.08
N LEU A 41 2.61 2.81 3.32
CA LEU A 41 2.01 3.24 2.05
C LEU A 41 0.92 4.29 2.29
N LEU A 42 0.09 4.14 3.33
CA LEU A 42 -0.87 5.18 3.72
C LEU A 42 -0.15 6.46 4.16
N LEU A 43 0.95 6.35 4.91
CA LEU A 43 1.80 7.49 5.26
C LEU A 43 2.34 8.19 4.00
N ALA A 44 2.78 7.42 3.01
CA ALA A 44 3.23 7.96 1.74
C ALA A 44 2.12 8.70 0.98
N GLU A 45 0.90 8.15 0.99
CA GLU A 45 -0.28 8.77 0.36
C GLU A 45 -0.64 10.12 1.00
N PHE A 46 -0.64 10.20 2.34
CA PHE A 46 -0.81 11.50 3.02
C PHE A 46 0.30 12.50 2.63
N GLY A 47 1.53 12.03 2.51
CA GLY A 47 2.66 12.83 2.01
C GLY A 47 2.41 13.36 0.60
N LEU A 48 1.96 12.49 -0.32
CA LEU A 48 1.62 12.86 -1.70
C LEU A 48 0.44 13.84 -1.79
N ALA A 49 -0.61 13.61 -1.01
CA ALA A 49 -1.76 14.52 -0.95
C ALA A 49 -1.35 15.91 -0.44
N TRP A 50 -0.49 15.93 0.57
CA TRP A 50 0.08 17.17 1.10
C TRP A 50 1.00 17.85 0.10
N ASP A 51 1.82 17.08 -0.62
CA ASP A 51 2.73 17.59 -1.63
C ASP A 51 2.00 18.36 -2.74
N ARG A 52 0.92 17.78 -3.28
CA ARG A 52 0.08 18.45 -4.29
C ARG A 52 -0.38 19.84 -3.83
N ARG A 53 -0.95 19.92 -2.63
CA ARG A 53 -1.42 21.20 -2.07
C ARG A 53 -0.26 22.15 -1.76
N TRP A 54 0.90 21.64 -1.38
CA TRP A 54 2.11 22.43 -1.15
C TRP A 54 2.57 23.10 -2.44
N HIS A 55 2.66 22.34 -3.53
CA HIS A 55 3.01 22.84 -4.86
C HIS A 55 2.04 23.94 -5.32
N ASP A 56 0.73 23.74 -5.18
CA ASP A 56 -0.29 24.72 -5.57
C ASP A 56 -0.19 26.04 -4.78
N MET A 57 0.06 25.95 -3.47
CA MET A 57 -0.11 27.08 -2.55
C MET A 57 1.18 27.81 -2.18
N VAL A 58 2.29 27.08 -2.09
CA VAL A 58 3.61 27.59 -1.66
C VAL A 58 4.58 27.58 -2.83
N GLY A 59 4.62 26.48 -3.56
CA GLY A 59 5.63 26.20 -4.58
C GLY A 59 6.72 25.25 -4.05
N ARG A 60 7.39 24.57 -4.98
CA ARG A 60 8.51 23.68 -4.67
C ARG A 60 9.82 24.46 -4.71
N ASP A 61 10.34 24.72 -3.53
CA ASP A 61 11.57 25.50 -3.41
C ASP A 61 12.80 24.60 -3.25
N GLN A 62 12.65 23.37 -2.76
CA GLN A 62 13.74 22.44 -2.41
C GLN A 62 13.34 20.96 -2.56
N PHE A 63 14.33 20.07 -2.64
CA PHE A 63 14.09 18.61 -2.65
C PHE A 63 13.55 18.08 -1.32
N TRP A 64 13.95 18.69 -0.19
CA TRP A 64 13.60 18.24 1.15
C TRP A 64 12.54 19.13 1.79
N ILE A 65 11.33 19.10 1.23
CA ILE A 65 10.16 19.76 1.84
C ILE A 65 9.42 18.80 2.78
N PRO A 66 8.70 19.30 3.79
CA PRO A 66 7.96 18.47 4.73
C PRO A 66 7.08 17.37 4.10
N PRO A 67 6.26 17.62 3.06
CA PRO A 67 5.49 16.56 2.41
C PRO A 67 6.36 15.48 1.78
N HIS A 68 7.45 15.86 1.10
CA HIS A 68 8.42 14.90 0.57
C HIS A 68 9.04 14.02 1.65
N ILE A 69 9.43 14.58 2.79
CA ILE A 69 10.02 13.78 3.88
C ILE A 69 9.02 12.72 4.37
N MET A 70 7.75 13.09 4.52
CA MET A 70 6.69 12.15 4.87
C MET A 70 6.50 11.07 3.81
N MET A 71 6.43 11.47 2.53
CA MET A 71 6.29 10.57 1.39
C MET A 71 7.46 9.59 1.28
N TYR A 72 8.70 10.10 1.30
CA TYR A 72 9.93 9.32 1.24
C TYR A 72 10.06 8.37 2.43
N THR A 73 9.60 8.76 3.62
CA THR A 73 9.60 7.87 4.80
C THR A 73 8.72 6.66 4.56
N GLY A 74 7.53 6.85 4.00
CA GLY A 74 6.62 5.76 3.64
C GLY A 74 7.21 4.83 2.57
N ILE A 75 7.67 5.41 1.45
CA ILE A 75 8.24 4.65 0.32
C ILE A 75 9.51 3.89 0.73
N ALA A 76 10.48 4.58 1.33
CA ALA A 76 11.73 3.97 1.75
C ALA A 76 11.49 2.93 2.85
N GLY A 77 10.59 3.22 3.80
CA GLY A 77 10.21 2.26 4.83
C GLY A 77 9.63 0.98 4.24
N ALA A 78 8.68 1.10 3.31
CA ALA A 78 8.07 -0.06 2.65
C ALA A 78 9.12 -0.87 1.86
N GLY A 79 10.03 -0.20 1.14
CA GLY A 79 11.14 -0.83 0.44
C GLY A 79 12.13 -1.54 1.38
N LEU A 80 12.44 -0.95 2.53
CA LEU A 80 13.32 -1.56 3.55
C LEU A 80 12.68 -2.79 4.20
N ILE A 81 11.37 -2.77 4.47
CA ILE A 81 10.66 -3.96 4.95
C ILE A 81 10.67 -5.06 3.90
N ALA A 82 10.39 -4.73 2.63
CA ALA A 82 10.46 -5.69 1.53
C ALA A 82 11.86 -6.31 1.41
N LEU A 83 12.91 -5.49 1.43
CA LEU A 83 14.29 -5.95 1.41
C LEU A 83 14.62 -6.85 2.61
N CYS A 84 14.19 -6.48 3.81
CA CYS A 84 14.39 -7.27 5.01
C CYS A 84 13.74 -8.66 4.88
N VAL A 85 12.48 -8.72 4.42
CA VAL A 85 11.79 -9.99 4.16
C VAL A 85 12.57 -10.82 3.14
N VAL A 86 13.02 -10.22 2.03
CA VAL A 86 13.80 -10.93 1.01
C VAL A 86 15.08 -11.52 1.58
N LEU A 87 15.85 -10.75 2.34
CA LEU A 87 17.14 -11.20 2.90
C LEU A 87 16.93 -12.28 3.99
N VAL A 88 15.93 -12.09 4.86
CA VAL A 88 15.62 -13.03 5.94
C VAL A 88 15.10 -14.35 5.38
N ASP A 89 14.16 -14.32 4.43
CA ASP A 89 13.63 -15.56 3.85
C ASP A 89 14.66 -16.26 2.96
N THR A 90 15.55 -15.52 2.28
CA THR A 90 16.68 -16.13 1.56
C THR A 90 17.57 -16.92 2.53
N LEU A 91 17.93 -16.32 3.67
CA LEU A 91 18.73 -17.01 4.69
C LEU A 91 18.00 -18.25 5.25
N ARG A 92 16.70 -18.11 5.54
CA ARG A 92 15.87 -19.20 6.09
C ARG A 92 15.68 -20.34 5.10
N TYR A 93 15.56 -20.03 3.81
CA TYR A 93 15.48 -20.99 2.72
C TYR A 93 16.74 -21.87 2.69
N TYR A 94 17.92 -21.26 2.67
CA TYR A 94 19.19 -22.02 2.67
C TYR A 94 19.42 -22.80 3.97
N GLN A 95 18.88 -22.33 5.09
CA GLN A 95 18.88 -23.06 6.36
C GLN A 95 17.83 -24.17 6.43
N LYS A 96 16.99 -24.35 5.40
CA LYS A 96 15.88 -25.32 5.35
C LYS A 96 14.94 -25.16 6.54
N LYS A 97 14.65 -23.91 6.92
CA LYS A 97 13.66 -23.62 7.97
C LYS A 97 12.27 -24.00 7.47
N ALA A 98 11.53 -24.72 8.31
CA ALA A 98 10.15 -25.08 7.99
C ALA A 98 9.30 -23.84 7.66
N GLY A 99 8.46 -23.97 6.62
CA GLY A 99 7.64 -22.90 6.05
C GLY A 99 8.28 -22.18 4.85
N VAL A 100 9.62 -22.12 4.77
CA VAL A 100 10.33 -21.39 3.71
C VAL A 100 10.97 -22.36 2.71
N ASP A 101 10.29 -22.58 1.59
CA ASP A 101 10.73 -23.47 0.50
C ASP A 101 10.20 -23.00 -0.87
N ASP A 102 10.36 -23.81 -1.91
CA ASP A 102 9.93 -23.49 -3.28
C ASP A 102 8.40 -23.40 -3.46
N SER A 103 7.62 -23.86 -2.48
CA SER A 103 6.16 -23.71 -2.49
C SER A 103 5.71 -22.34 -1.97
N SER A 104 6.53 -21.70 -1.12
CA SER A 104 6.19 -20.45 -0.46
C SER A 104 7.06 -19.26 -0.91
N THR A 105 8.10 -19.52 -1.71
CA THR A 105 9.05 -18.52 -2.23
C THR A 105 9.33 -18.72 -3.71
N VAL A 106 9.81 -17.67 -4.37
CA VAL A 106 10.32 -17.70 -5.74
C VAL A 106 11.77 -17.23 -5.76
N ASN A 107 12.56 -17.82 -6.66
CA ASN A 107 13.93 -17.43 -6.89
C ASN A 107 14.00 -16.11 -7.70
N ILE A 108 14.83 -15.17 -7.25
CA ILE A 108 15.17 -13.94 -7.97
C ILE A 108 16.68 -13.74 -7.99
N LEU A 109 17.20 -13.31 -9.14
CA LEU A 109 18.63 -13.13 -9.40
C LEU A 109 19.47 -14.39 -9.08
N TRP A 110 18.89 -15.58 -9.29
CA TRP A 110 19.55 -16.89 -9.13
C TRP A 110 19.94 -17.25 -7.69
N PHE A 111 19.76 -16.35 -6.72
CA PHE A 111 20.26 -16.51 -5.35
C PHE A 111 19.22 -16.18 -4.28
N PHE A 112 18.42 -15.14 -4.46
CA PHE A 112 17.47 -14.73 -3.43
C PHE A 112 16.18 -15.56 -3.52
N HIS A 113 15.63 -15.93 -2.37
CA HIS A 113 14.36 -16.62 -2.22
C HIS A 113 13.44 -15.82 -1.31
N ALA A 114 12.27 -15.43 -1.82
CA ALA A 114 11.29 -14.68 -1.05
C ALA A 114 9.87 -14.83 -1.61
N PRO A 115 8.83 -14.45 -0.87
CA PRO A 115 7.47 -14.45 -1.39
C PRO A 115 7.35 -13.42 -2.52
N LEU A 116 6.70 -13.81 -3.63
CA LEU A 116 6.58 -12.99 -4.84
C LEU A 116 6.03 -11.58 -4.53
N GLY A 117 5.08 -11.47 -3.61
CA GLY A 117 4.49 -10.19 -3.23
C GLY A 117 5.51 -9.19 -2.68
N PHE A 118 6.44 -9.64 -1.83
CA PHE A 118 7.49 -8.76 -1.26
C PHE A 118 8.59 -8.43 -2.28
N ILE A 119 8.85 -9.31 -3.25
CA ILE A 119 9.76 -9.02 -4.36
C ILE A 119 9.20 -7.89 -5.23
N LEU A 120 7.94 -8.01 -5.66
CA LEU A 120 7.28 -6.99 -6.46
C LEU A 120 7.18 -5.66 -5.69
N LEU A 121 6.85 -5.72 -4.40
CA LEU A 121 6.87 -4.56 -3.51
C LEU A 121 8.25 -3.87 -3.52
N GLY A 122 9.33 -4.63 -3.30
CA GLY A 122 10.68 -4.09 -3.27
C GLY A 122 11.10 -3.46 -4.60
N ILE A 123 10.78 -4.08 -5.73
CA ILE A 123 11.05 -3.54 -7.08
C ILE A 123 10.27 -2.24 -7.28
N GLY A 124 8.98 -2.21 -6.93
CA GLY A 124 8.14 -1.02 -7.06
C GLY A 124 8.66 0.15 -6.25
N MET A 125 9.00 -0.07 -4.97
CA MET A 125 9.56 0.96 -4.10
C MET A 125 10.96 1.41 -4.52
N LEU A 126 11.76 0.53 -5.13
CA LEU A 126 13.06 0.91 -5.70
C LEU A 126 12.89 1.83 -6.92
N ILE A 127 11.95 1.52 -7.82
CA ILE A 127 11.63 2.38 -8.97
C ILE A 127 11.17 3.76 -8.48
N ASP A 128 10.28 3.78 -7.49
CA ASP A 128 9.75 5.02 -6.92
C ASP A 128 10.84 5.85 -6.22
N ALA A 129 11.70 5.20 -5.43
CA ALA A 129 12.85 5.85 -4.80
C ALA A 129 13.85 6.44 -5.81
N ILE A 130 14.04 5.80 -6.98
CA ILE A 130 14.86 6.34 -8.07
C ILE A 130 14.14 7.48 -8.81
N ALA A 131 12.81 7.43 -8.90
CA ALA A 131 12.03 8.48 -9.53
C ALA A 131 12.18 9.83 -8.80
N ALA A 132 12.24 9.84 -7.47
CA ALA A 132 12.34 11.08 -6.69
C ALA A 132 13.53 12.01 -7.07
N PRO A 133 14.80 11.55 -7.12
CA PRO A 133 15.91 12.42 -7.55
C PRO A 133 15.85 12.79 -9.04
N LEU A 134 15.32 11.93 -9.90
CA LEU A 134 15.14 12.23 -11.32
C LEU A 134 14.04 13.28 -11.54
N ASP A 135 12.96 13.18 -10.80
CA ASP A 135 11.89 14.15 -10.72
C ASP A 135 12.43 15.52 -10.26
N ASN A 136 13.27 15.54 -9.23
CA ASN A 136 13.95 16.76 -8.82
C ASN A 136 14.80 17.38 -9.92
N TYR A 137 15.59 16.56 -10.62
CA TYR A 137 16.38 17.03 -11.76
C TYR A 137 15.47 17.66 -12.84
N TRP A 138 14.34 17.04 -13.12
CA TRP A 138 13.37 17.55 -14.08
C TRP A 138 12.74 18.88 -13.65
N HIS A 139 12.39 19.03 -12.37
CA HIS A 139 11.93 20.30 -11.83
C HIS A 139 12.99 21.42 -11.90
N VAL A 140 14.26 21.11 -11.71
CA VAL A 140 15.34 22.11 -11.88
C VAL A 140 15.42 22.59 -13.33
N LEU A 141 15.20 21.71 -14.31
CA LEU A 141 15.27 22.06 -15.73
C LEU A 141 14.02 22.79 -16.24
N TYR A 142 12.84 22.38 -15.79
CA TYR A 142 11.56 22.76 -16.40
C TYR A 142 10.61 23.52 -15.46
N GLY A 143 10.95 23.66 -14.18
CA GLY A 143 10.19 24.42 -13.19
C GLY A 143 9.24 23.57 -12.32
N VAL A 144 8.60 24.25 -11.35
CA VAL A 144 7.75 23.66 -10.29
C VAL A 144 6.44 23.06 -10.81
N ASP A 145 5.96 23.51 -11.97
CA ASP A 145 4.61 23.23 -12.50
C ASP A 145 4.63 22.25 -13.70
N VAL A 146 5.48 21.24 -13.64
CA VAL A 146 5.37 20.08 -14.54
C VAL A 146 4.19 19.24 -14.06
N THR A 147 3.28 18.97 -14.99
CA THR A 147 2.00 18.32 -14.71
C THR A 147 2.16 17.04 -13.90
N PHE A 148 1.07 16.57 -13.28
CA PHE A 148 0.98 15.22 -12.71
C PHE A 148 1.48 14.11 -13.68
N TRP A 149 1.52 14.42 -14.98
CA TRP A 149 1.94 13.57 -16.08
C TRP A 149 3.41 13.73 -16.50
N ALA A 150 4.23 14.43 -15.71
CA ALA A 150 5.66 14.54 -15.96
C ALA A 150 6.33 13.15 -16.02
N PRO A 151 7.38 12.95 -16.85
CA PRO A 151 7.97 11.63 -17.07
C PRO A 151 8.37 10.90 -15.78
N PHE A 152 8.92 11.61 -14.79
CA PHE A 152 9.36 10.99 -13.54
C PHE A 152 8.25 10.86 -12.49
N HIS A 153 7.20 11.69 -12.53
CA HIS A 153 5.94 11.37 -11.83
C HIS A 153 5.38 10.04 -12.33
N LEU A 154 5.32 9.84 -13.66
CA LEU A 154 4.88 8.58 -14.25
C LEU A 154 5.74 7.38 -13.86
N MET A 155 7.06 7.58 -13.77
CA MET A 155 7.98 6.56 -13.26
C MET A 155 7.67 6.20 -11.81
N GLY A 156 7.47 7.18 -10.94
CA GLY A 156 7.05 6.97 -9.54
C GLY A 156 5.73 6.23 -9.44
N HIS A 157 4.71 6.67 -10.20
CA HIS A 157 3.41 6.00 -10.27
C HIS A 157 3.50 4.56 -10.76
N LEU A 158 4.35 4.27 -11.75
CA LEU A 158 4.59 2.89 -12.19
C LEU A 158 5.21 2.05 -11.06
N GLY A 159 6.18 2.60 -10.34
CA GLY A 159 6.74 1.98 -9.14
C GLY A 159 5.68 1.69 -8.07
N ALA A 160 4.84 2.68 -7.78
CA ALA A 160 3.71 2.53 -6.84
C ALA A 160 2.73 1.45 -7.28
N VAL A 161 2.35 1.39 -8.57
CA VAL A 161 1.45 0.34 -9.10
C VAL A 161 2.07 -1.06 -8.95
N ILE A 162 3.34 -1.23 -9.31
CA ILE A 162 4.05 -2.52 -9.14
C ILE A 162 4.10 -2.90 -7.65
N GLY A 163 4.37 -1.92 -6.78
CA GLY A 163 4.43 -2.13 -5.35
C GLY A 163 3.09 -2.53 -4.73
N VAL A 164 2.02 -1.83 -5.13
CA VAL A 164 0.63 -2.12 -4.72
C VAL A 164 0.20 -3.52 -5.18
N LEU A 165 0.53 -3.91 -6.42
CA LEU A 165 0.26 -5.27 -6.89
C LEU A 165 1.01 -6.32 -6.04
N GLY A 166 2.25 -6.03 -5.65
CA GLY A 166 3.04 -6.89 -4.76
C GLY A 166 2.39 -7.08 -3.38
N ILE A 167 1.97 -6.00 -2.73
CA ILE A 167 1.35 -6.08 -1.40
C ILE A 167 -0.08 -6.63 -1.45
N ILE A 168 -0.86 -6.40 -2.53
CA ILE A 168 -2.12 -7.12 -2.79
C ILE A 168 -1.85 -8.62 -2.85
N TYR A 169 -0.83 -9.04 -3.61
CA TYR A 169 -0.48 -10.45 -3.72
C TYR A 169 -0.08 -11.04 -2.35
N ALA A 170 0.70 -10.31 -1.55
CA ALA A 170 1.07 -10.76 -0.21
C ALA A 170 -0.16 -10.97 0.69
N PHE A 171 -1.08 -10.00 0.76
CA PHE A 171 -2.31 -10.17 1.52
C PHE A 171 -3.21 -11.27 0.95
N ALA A 172 -3.32 -11.40 -0.37
CA ALA A 172 -4.13 -12.43 -1.02
C ALA A 172 -3.60 -13.85 -0.74
N SER A 173 -2.27 -14.01 -0.74
CA SER A 173 -1.60 -15.27 -0.38
C SER A 173 -1.90 -15.67 1.06
N GLU A 174 -1.78 -14.73 2.00
CA GLU A 174 -2.09 -14.97 3.41
C GLU A 174 -3.60 -15.20 3.64
N ALA A 175 -4.47 -14.49 2.91
CA ALA A 175 -5.92 -14.74 2.95
C ALA A 175 -6.28 -16.14 2.45
N ALA A 176 -5.58 -16.64 1.42
CA ALA A 176 -5.76 -17.99 0.90
C ALA A 176 -5.30 -19.05 1.90
N TYR A 177 -4.16 -18.84 2.57
CA TYR A 177 -3.67 -19.70 3.65
C TYR A 177 -4.67 -19.80 4.81
N GLU A 178 -5.19 -18.66 5.29
CA GLU A 178 -6.19 -18.60 6.38
C GLU A 178 -7.50 -19.33 6.06
N ARG A 179 -7.81 -19.60 4.78
CA ARG A 179 -8.99 -20.39 4.39
C ARG A 179 -8.75 -21.90 4.47
N GLN A 180 -7.49 -22.33 4.51
CA GLN A 180 -7.09 -23.74 4.48
C GLN A 180 -6.74 -24.29 5.87
N VAL A 181 -6.39 -23.42 6.83
CA VAL A 181 -6.01 -23.84 8.19
C VAL A 181 -7.20 -24.36 9.00
N GLU A 182 -6.95 -25.36 9.84
CA GLU A 182 -7.97 -25.99 10.73
C GLU A 182 -8.54 -25.01 11.77
N HIS A 183 -7.71 -24.08 12.25
CA HIS A 183 -8.05 -23.10 13.27
C HIS A 183 -7.81 -21.68 12.74
N PRO A 184 -8.74 -21.13 11.96
CA PRO A 184 -8.57 -19.80 11.35
C PRO A 184 -8.58 -18.70 12.41
N SER A 185 -7.93 -17.59 12.07
CA SER A 185 -7.99 -16.36 12.86
C SER A 185 -9.43 -15.84 13.01
N PRO A 186 -9.72 -15.09 14.10
CA PRO A 186 -11.04 -14.49 14.30
C PRO A 186 -11.38 -13.55 13.13
N ARG A 187 -12.64 -13.59 12.71
CA ARG A 187 -13.15 -12.78 11.60
C ARG A 187 -13.96 -11.60 12.12
N LEU A 188 -13.70 -10.41 11.58
CA LEU A 188 -14.50 -9.21 11.82
C LEU A 188 -15.34 -8.93 10.57
N LEU A 189 -16.67 -8.81 10.74
CA LEU A 189 -17.63 -8.68 9.64
C LEU A 189 -17.47 -9.81 8.59
N GLY A 190 -17.10 -11.00 9.06
CA GLY A 190 -16.86 -12.16 8.21
C GLY A 190 -15.53 -12.14 7.44
N LEU A 191 -14.69 -11.11 7.59
CA LEU A 191 -13.37 -10.99 6.95
C LEU A 191 -12.23 -11.37 7.91
N ASN A 192 -11.21 -12.05 7.40
CA ASN A 192 -9.95 -12.26 8.14
C ASN A 192 -9.02 -11.04 8.03
N GLY A 193 -7.92 -11.03 8.79
CA GLY A 193 -6.96 -9.92 8.80
C GLY A 193 -6.44 -9.57 7.41
N PRO A 194 -5.86 -10.51 6.65
CA PRO A 194 -5.36 -10.21 5.31
C PRO A 194 -6.44 -9.68 4.34
N GLU A 195 -7.67 -10.19 4.41
CA GLU A 195 -8.80 -9.66 3.63
C GLU A 195 -9.11 -8.19 3.96
N TRP A 196 -9.05 -7.80 5.24
CA TRP A 196 -9.14 -6.40 5.64
C TRP A 196 -7.99 -5.55 5.09
N GLY A 197 -6.77 -6.09 5.07
CA GLY A 197 -5.62 -5.45 4.45
C GLY A 197 -5.87 -5.08 2.99
N ILE A 198 -6.46 -5.99 2.20
CA ILE A 198 -6.82 -5.74 0.80
C ILE A 198 -7.88 -4.65 0.68
N VAL A 199 -8.92 -4.67 1.54
CA VAL A 199 -9.98 -3.65 1.52
C VAL A 199 -9.40 -2.25 1.78
N VAL A 200 -8.61 -2.10 2.84
CA VAL A 200 -8.02 -0.80 3.23
C VAL A 200 -7.03 -0.32 2.18
N LEU A 201 -6.19 -1.21 1.66
CA LEU A 201 -5.21 -0.89 0.62
C LEU A 201 -5.88 -0.38 -0.66
N LEU A 202 -6.90 -1.10 -1.15
CA LEU A 202 -7.60 -0.69 -2.36
C LEU A 202 -8.42 0.60 -2.14
N ALA A 203 -9.01 0.78 -0.95
CA ALA A 203 -9.65 2.04 -0.59
C ALA A 203 -8.65 3.21 -0.63
N GLY A 204 -7.52 3.10 0.07
CA GLY A 204 -6.49 4.14 0.07
C GLY A 204 -5.95 4.44 -1.32
N PHE A 205 -5.67 3.42 -2.14
CA PHE A 205 -5.19 3.64 -3.50
C PHE A 205 -6.24 4.25 -4.45
N GLN A 206 -7.53 4.03 -4.17
CA GLN A 206 -8.61 4.69 -4.92
C GLN A 206 -8.63 6.21 -4.69
N GLU A 207 -8.08 6.69 -3.58
CA GLU A 207 -8.00 8.12 -3.26
C GLU A 207 -7.13 8.90 -4.26
N VAL A 208 -6.08 8.27 -4.79
CA VAL A 208 -5.18 8.87 -5.81
C VAL A 208 -5.90 9.15 -7.13
N VAL A 209 -6.97 8.39 -7.42
CA VAL A 209 -7.61 8.40 -8.74
C VAL A 209 -8.31 9.73 -9.01
N LEU A 210 -9.03 10.29 -8.04
CA LEU A 210 -9.79 11.52 -8.29
C LEU A 210 -8.88 12.70 -8.65
N PRO A 211 -7.79 12.99 -7.92
CA PRO A 211 -6.87 14.05 -8.32
C PRO A 211 -6.13 13.75 -9.62
N ALA A 212 -5.81 12.48 -9.91
CA ALA A 212 -5.22 12.10 -11.19
C ALA A 212 -6.16 12.42 -12.37
N LEU A 213 -7.48 12.26 -12.19
CA LEU A 213 -8.49 12.61 -13.21
C LEU A 213 -8.60 14.11 -13.45
N THR A 214 -8.35 14.95 -12.44
CA THR A 214 -8.50 16.41 -12.55
C THR A 214 -7.23 17.14 -12.95
N ALA A 215 -6.06 16.49 -12.87
CA ALA A 215 -4.75 17.09 -13.16
C ALA A 215 -4.33 17.05 -14.65
N PHE A 216 -5.28 17.04 -15.60
CA PHE A 216 -4.99 17.04 -17.04
C PHE A 216 -4.95 18.44 -17.64
N ILE A 217 -3.95 18.69 -18.49
CA ILE A 217 -3.96 19.82 -19.42
C ILE A 217 -4.71 19.37 -20.69
N PRO A 218 -5.87 19.97 -21.02
CA PRO A 218 -6.57 19.67 -22.25
C PRO A 218 -5.76 20.11 -23.48
N VAL A 219 -5.75 19.28 -24.53
CA VAL A 219 -5.11 19.62 -25.80
C VAL A 219 -6.03 20.55 -26.58
N MET A 220 -5.58 21.77 -26.84
CA MET A 220 -6.35 22.76 -27.61
C MET A 220 -6.16 22.52 -29.12
N LEU A 221 -7.24 22.17 -29.82
CA LEU A 221 -7.30 22.16 -31.28
C LEU A 221 -8.26 23.27 -31.75
N GLY A 222 -7.77 24.51 -31.76
CA GLY A 222 -8.60 25.69 -32.07
C GLY A 222 -9.71 25.87 -31.02
N PRO A 223 -11.00 25.92 -31.40
CA PRO A 223 -12.11 26.01 -30.44
C PRO A 223 -12.42 24.68 -29.73
N VAL A 224 -11.83 23.57 -30.18
CA VAL A 224 -12.10 22.23 -29.63
C VAL A 224 -11.05 21.90 -28.57
N GLN A 225 -11.51 21.55 -27.38
CA GLN A 225 -10.66 21.02 -26.32
C GLN A 225 -10.72 19.48 -26.37
N LEU A 226 -9.61 18.84 -26.74
CA LEU A 226 -9.46 17.40 -26.64
C LEU A 226 -8.94 17.03 -25.25
N ILE A 227 -9.84 16.49 -24.43
CA ILE A 227 -9.48 15.87 -23.15
C ILE A 227 -9.14 14.41 -23.46
N THR A 228 -7.86 14.14 -23.73
CA THR A 228 -7.43 12.84 -24.26
C THR A 228 -7.43 11.69 -23.24
N TYR A 229 -7.64 11.92 -21.93
CA TYR A 229 -7.30 10.93 -20.90
C TYR A 229 -8.17 10.71 -19.63
N PRO A 230 -9.49 11.00 -19.56
CA PRO A 230 -10.28 10.52 -18.42
C PRO A 230 -10.65 9.04 -18.56
N LEU A 231 -10.77 8.48 -19.77
CA LEU A 231 -11.35 7.13 -19.95
C LEU A 231 -10.51 5.99 -19.35
N ILE A 232 -9.20 5.95 -19.59
CA ILE A 232 -8.35 4.86 -19.09
C ILE A 232 -8.25 4.89 -17.56
N LEU A 233 -8.19 6.09 -16.96
CA LEU A 233 -8.14 6.24 -15.51
C LEU A 233 -9.49 6.01 -14.84
N VAL A 234 -10.61 6.43 -15.47
CA VAL A 234 -11.96 6.08 -15.01
C VAL A 234 -12.19 4.57 -15.08
N LEU A 235 -11.71 3.92 -16.14
CA LEU A 235 -11.73 2.46 -16.26
C LEU A 235 -10.87 1.83 -15.15
N ALA A 236 -9.65 2.32 -14.91
CA ALA A 236 -8.79 1.87 -13.82
C ALA A 236 -9.44 2.05 -12.43
N ALA A 237 -10.10 3.18 -12.19
CA ALA A 237 -10.86 3.45 -10.96
C ALA A 237 -11.97 2.41 -10.75
N SER A 238 -12.69 2.10 -11.83
CA SER A 238 -13.80 1.14 -11.83
C SER A 238 -13.33 -0.30 -11.62
N LEU A 239 -12.05 -0.60 -11.89
CA LEU A 239 -11.47 -1.93 -11.70
C LEU A 239 -11.15 -2.24 -10.24
N PHE A 240 -10.97 -1.26 -9.33
CA PHE A 240 -10.66 -1.58 -7.93
C PHE A 240 -11.81 -2.28 -7.20
N PRO A 241 -13.07 -1.79 -7.24
CA PRO A 241 -14.20 -2.51 -6.64
C PRO A 241 -14.40 -3.90 -7.27
N ILE A 242 -14.22 -4.02 -8.59
CA ILE A 242 -14.34 -5.29 -9.30
C ILE A 242 -13.26 -6.27 -8.83
N SER A 243 -12.00 -5.83 -8.77
CA SER A 243 -10.86 -6.64 -8.33
C SER A 243 -11.03 -7.11 -6.89
N LEU A 244 -11.50 -6.22 -6.00
CA LEU A 244 -11.80 -6.55 -4.62
C LEU A 244 -12.87 -7.65 -4.52
N TYR A 245 -13.97 -7.50 -5.27
CA TYR A 245 -15.04 -8.50 -5.31
C TYR A 245 -14.53 -9.85 -5.83
N LEU A 246 -13.72 -9.85 -6.89
CA LEU A 246 -13.17 -11.09 -7.45
C LEU A 246 -12.20 -11.80 -6.50
N CYS A 247 -11.47 -11.05 -5.67
CA CYS A 247 -10.52 -11.59 -4.68
C CYS A 247 -11.20 -12.15 -3.42
N ILE A 248 -12.20 -11.46 -2.89
CA ILE A 248 -12.85 -11.82 -1.61
C ILE A 248 -14.15 -12.61 -1.81
N ARG A 249 -14.89 -12.35 -2.88
CA ARG A 249 -16.15 -13.02 -3.26
C ARG A 249 -17.23 -12.99 -2.18
N LYS A 250 -17.31 -11.89 -1.43
CA LYS A 250 -18.35 -11.66 -0.42
C LYS A 250 -19.30 -10.54 -0.88
N PRO A 251 -20.62 -10.70 -0.69
CA PRO A 251 -21.57 -9.64 -0.99
C PRO A 251 -21.30 -8.42 -0.08
N GLY A 252 -21.48 -7.22 -0.63
CA GLY A 252 -21.29 -5.96 0.11
C GLY A 252 -19.82 -5.53 0.30
N ILE A 253 -18.83 -6.28 -0.19
CA ILE A 253 -17.41 -5.94 -0.02
C ILE A 253 -17.01 -4.63 -0.70
N THR A 254 -17.62 -4.33 -1.85
CA THR A 254 -17.41 -3.07 -2.57
C THR A 254 -18.04 -1.89 -1.84
N LEU A 255 -19.23 -2.07 -1.26
CA LEU A 255 -19.85 -1.07 -0.39
C LEU A 255 -18.97 -0.82 0.83
N LEU A 256 -18.44 -1.87 1.46
CA LEU A 256 -17.52 -1.74 2.59
C LEU A 256 -16.27 -0.94 2.21
N MET A 257 -15.66 -1.23 1.05
CA MET A 257 -14.52 -0.45 0.56
C MET A 257 -14.86 1.04 0.40
N ILE A 258 -16.03 1.37 -0.16
CA ILE A 258 -16.49 2.77 -0.27
C ILE A 258 -16.69 3.40 1.11
N LEU A 259 -17.24 2.66 2.08
CA LEU A 259 -17.40 3.13 3.46
C LEU A 259 -16.05 3.32 4.18
N ILE A 260 -14.99 2.62 3.78
CA ILE A 260 -13.62 2.82 4.28
C ILE A 260 -12.93 3.97 3.54
N LEU A 261 -13.24 4.19 2.26
CA LEU A 261 -12.72 5.32 1.49
C LEU A 261 -13.15 6.65 2.12
N TRP A 262 -14.41 6.78 2.55
CA TRP A 262 -14.91 8.04 3.13
C TRP A 262 -14.09 8.56 4.33
N PRO A 263 -13.82 7.78 5.40
CA PRO A 263 -12.99 8.25 6.50
C PRO A 263 -11.52 8.46 6.11
N LEU A 264 -10.98 7.71 5.12
CA LEU A 264 -9.63 7.97 4.60
C LEU A 264 -9.57 9.33 3.90
N SER A 265 -10.50 9.60 2.98
CA SER A 265 -10.60 10.88 2.30
C SER A 265 -10.84 12.04 3.27
N LEU A 266 -11.71 11.85 4.28
CA LEU A 266 -11.92 12.85 5.32
C LEU A 266 -10.64 13.11 6.13
N ALA A 267 -9.88 12.07 6.45
CA ALA A 267 -8.59 12.21 7.12
C ALA A 267 -7.61 13.01 6.27
N THR A 268 -7.53 12.77 4.96
CA THR A 268 -6.65 13.50 4.04
C THR A 268 -7.03 14.96 3.86
N GLU A 269 -8.33 15.23 3.66
CA GLU A 269 -8.85 16.59 3.48
C GLU A 269 -8.81 17.41 4.78
N THR A 270 -8.75 16.77 5.95
CA THR A 270 -8.53 17.48 7.23
C THR A 270 -7.05 17.63 7.57
N PHE A 271 -6.24 16.60 7.35
CA PHE A 271 -4.80 16.60 7.60
C PHE A 271 -4.08 17.63 6.72
N THR A 272 -4.34 17.63 5.41
CA THR A 272 -3.52 18.37 4.45
C THR A 272 -3.55 19.88 4.68
N PRO A 273 -4.73 20.53 4.83
CA PRO A 273 -4.82 21.94 5.20
C PRO A 273 -4.08 22.30 6.48
N LEU A 274 -4.23 21.45 7.50
CA LEU A 274 -3.64 21.68 8.81
C LEU A 274 -2.12 21.58 8.77
N ALA A 275 -1.60 20.52 8.14
CA ALA A 275 -0.17 20.29 7.96
C ALA A 275 0.48 21.42 7.14
N LEU A 276 -0.19 21.88 6.08
CA LEU A 276 0.25 23.00 5.26
C LEU A 276 0.37 24.29 6.08
N ARG A 277 -0.70 24.70 6.78
CA ARG A 277 -0.69 25.94 7.60
C ARG A 277 0.36 25.87 8.70
N PHE A 278 0.43 24.73 9.39
CA PHE A 278 1.40 24.52 10.47
C PHE A 278 2.84 24.66 9.98
N MET A 279 3.19 23.98 8.88
CA MET A 279 4.58 24.02 8.37
C MET A 279 4.93 25.35 7.72
N VAL A 280 4.01 25.99 6.99
CA VAL A 280 4.24 27.33 6.42
C VAL A 280 4.53 28.33 7.53
N ALA A 281 3.72 28.35 8.60
CA ALA A 281 3.95 29.21 9.75
C ALA A 281 5.25 28.86 10.49
N ARG A 282 5.53 27.57 10.67
CA ARG A 282 6.74 27.09 11.38
C ARG A 282 8.03 27.44 10.64
N LEU A 283 8.00 27.42 9.31
CA LEU A 283 9.16 27.69 8.45
C LEU A 283 9.25 29.17 8.02
N GLY A 284 8.25 29.99 8.35
CA GLY A 284 8.22 31.40 7.95
C GLY A 284 8.05 31.62 6.45
N LEU A 285 7.36 30.70 5.77
CA LEU A 285 7.13 30.76 4.33
C LEU A 285 5.90 31.64 4.00
N THR A 286 5.83 32.10 2.76
CA THR A 286 4.68 32.86 2.24
C THR A 286 3.95 32.07 1.17
N TYR A 287 2.62 32.21 1.13
CA TYR A 287 1.82 31.64 0.05
C TYR A 287 2.07 32.35 -1.28
N ARG A 288 2.13 31.59 -2.39
CA ARG A 288 2.43 32.06 -3.76
C ARG A 288 1.48 33.15 -4.24
N LEU A 289 0.22 33.13 -3.80
CA LEU A 289 -0.83 34.10 -4.17
C LEU A 289 -1.07 35.19 -3.11
N GLY A 290 -0.22 35.29 -2.07
CA GLY A 290 -0.31 36.33 -1.04
C GLY A 290 -1.55 36.28 -0.16
N ARG A 291 -2.32 35.18 -0.19
CA ARG A 291 -3.50 34.95 0.65
C ARG A 291 -3.40 33.60 1.34
N GLU A 292 -3.73 33.55 2.63
CA GLU A 292 -3.91 32.28 3.31
C GLU A 292 -5.10 31.53 2.67
N PRO A 293 -4.95 30.26 2.29
CA PRO A 293 -6.05 29.46 1.75
C PRO A 293 -7.13 29.25 2.81
N VAL A 294 -8.38 29.64 2.53
CA VAL A 294 -9.54 29.30 3.35
C VAL A 294 -9.98 27.89 2.98
N PHE A 295 -9.94 26.96 3.95
CA PHE A 295 -10.39 25.59 3.76
C PHE A 295 -11.73 25.41 4.47
N ASP A 296 -12.82 25.34 3.70
CA ASP A 296 -14.13 25.02 4.23
C ASP A 296 -14.27 23.50 4.37
N VAL A 297 -14.22 23.02 5.61
CA VAL A 297 -14.42 21.60 5.96
C VAL A 297 -15.90 21.20 5.84
N THR A 298 -16.78 22.14 5.51
CA THR A 298 -18.23 21.97 5.36
C THR A 298 -18.64 21.37 4.01
N ILE A 299 -17.70 21.16 3.09
CA ILE A 299 -17.94 20.50 1.80
C ILE A 299 -16.99 19.30 1.67
N ALA A 300 -17.24 18.27 2.48
CA ALA A 300 -16.70 16.92 2.34
C ALA A 300 -17.86 15.93 2.23
#